data_AF-A0A939HJE3-F1
#
_entry.id   AF-A0A939HJE3-F1
#
_cell.length_a   1.000
_cell.length_b   1.000
_cell.length_c   1.000
_cell.angle_alpha   90.00
_cell.angle_beta   90.00
_cell.angle_gamma   90.00
#
_symmetry.space_group_name_H-M   'P 1'
#
loop_
_entity.id
_entity.type
_entity.pdbx_description
1 polymer ?
#
loop_
_entity_poly.entity_id
_entity_poly.type
_entity_poly.pdbx_seq_one_letter_code
_entity_poly.pdbx_strand_id
1 'polypeptide(L)'
;MMARVLSCWGLLLMLLAVELVLAAVGANWGIGGCAGLMALLIACGFMRMMRAPTLAAIFAIGGLFWLSVLLALGSLDSFTRTNFPVGDTLSSPAPNPRIPPDTAP
;
A
#
# COMPACT_ATOMS: atom_id res chain seq x y z
N MET A 1 15.49 -26.35 -19.77
CA MET A 1 14.43 -25.96 -18.80
C MET A 1 15.02 -25.28 -17.57
N MET A 2 16.00 -25.87 -16.86
CA MET A 2 16.64 -25.23 -15.70
C MET A 2 17.28 -23.87 -16.01
N ALA A 3 17.99 -23.71 -17.14
CA ALA A 3 18.67 -22.44 -17.48
C ALA A 3 17.73 -21.23 -17.58
N ARG A 4 16.49 -21.42 -18.06
CA ARG A 4 15.48 -20.36 -18.18
C ARG A 4 14.89 -19.96 -16.82
N VAL A 5 14.77 -20.93 -15.91
CA VAL A 5 14.31 -20.69 -14.54
C VAL A 5 15.39 -19.99 -13.74
N LEU A 6 16.65 -20.43 -13.88
CA LEU A 6 17.82 -19.77 -13.30
C LEU A 6 18.01 -18.34 -13.80
N SER A 7 17.77 -18.07 -15.09
CA SER A 7 17.85 -16.71 -15.62
C SER A 7 16.74 -15.80 -15.10
N CYS A 8 15.49 -16.28 -15.05
CA CYS A 8 14.38 -15.54 -14.43
C CYS A 8 14.65 -15.27 -12.94
N TRP A 9 15.19 -16.26 -12.23
CA TRP A 9 15.53 -16.12 -10.83
C TRP A 9 16.64 -15.08 -10.61
N GLY A 10 17.70 -15.11 -11.43
CA GLY A 10 18.75 -14.09 -11.39
C GLY A 10 18.24 -12.68 -11.68
N LEU A 11 17.33 -12.53 -12.65
CA LEU A 11 16.67 -11.25 -12.96
C LEU A 11 15.82 -10.74 -11.78
N LEU A 12 15.08 -11.60 -11.10
CA LEU A 12 14.30 -11.24 -9.91
C LEU A 12 15.20 -10.77 -8.77
N LEU A 13 16.31 -11.46 -8.52
CA LEU A 13 17.29 -11.05 -7.51
C LEU A 13 17.95 -9.71 -7.86
N MET A 14 18.24 -9.49 -9.14
CA MET A 14 18.79 -8.21 -9.59
C MET A 14 17.79 -7.06 -9.37
N LEU A 15 16.52 -7.24 -9.76
CA LEU A 15 15.47 -6.26 -9.52
C LEU A 15 15.29 -5.96 -8.03
N LEU A 16 15.40 -6.98 -7.18
CA LEU A 16 15.28 -6.83 -5.72
C LEU A 16 16.44 -6.01 -5.17
N ALA A 17 17.66 -6.28 -5.64
CA ALA A 17 18.82 -5.49 -5.27
C ALA A 17 18.66 -4.02 -5.70
N VAL A 18 18.11 -3.76 -6.90
CA VAL A 18 17.84 -2.40 -7.39
C VAL A 18 16.81 -1.67 -6.53
N GLU A 19 15.73 -2.34 -6.13
CA GLU A 19 14.74 -1.75 -5.20
C GLU A 19 15.32 -1.41 -3.84
N LEU A 20 16.14 -2.29 -3.26
CA LEU A 20 16.81 -2.05 -1.98
C LEU A 20 17.75 -0.83 -2.05
N VAL A 21 18.45 -0.67 -3.17
CA VAL A 21 19.31 0.51 -3.42
C VAL A 21 18.46 1.77 -3.60
N LEU A 22 17.39 1.71 -4.39
CA LEU A 22 16.46 2.85 -4.58
C LEU A 22 15.82 3.29 -3.27
N ALA A 23 15.41 2.33 -2.43
CA ALA A 23 14.86 2.59 -1.10
C ALA A 23 15.91 3.23 -0.18
N ALA A 24 17.16 2.76 -0.21
CA ALA A 24 18.25 3.36 0.56
C ALA A 24 18.58 4.80 0.13
N VAL A 25 18.39 5.13 -1.15
CA VAL A 25 18.62 6.48 -1.71
C VAL A 25 17.37 7.37 -1.56
N GLY A 26 16.24 6.85 -1.07
CA GLY A 26 14.99 7.60 -0.90
C GLY A 26 14.26 7.89 -2.21
N ALA A 27 14.63 7.23 -3.31
CA ALA A 27 14.03 7.40 -4.63
C ALA A 27 12.78 6.52 -4.78
N ASN A 28 11.71 6.90 -4.08
CA ASN A 28 10.50 6.08 -3.94
C ASN A 28 9.69 5.89 -5.26
N TRP A 29 9.93 6.74 -6.27
CA TRP A 29 9.25 6.65 -7.58
C TRP A 29 9.66 5.42 -8.39
N GLY A 30 10.87 4.90 -8.20
CA GLY A 30 11.37 3.73 -8.95
C GLY A 30 10.86 2.38 -8.43
N ILE A 31 10.39 2.33 -7.18
CA ILE A 31 10.03 1.09 -6.48
C ILE A 31 8.75 0.49 -7.08
N GLY A 32 7.73 1.31 -7.36
CA GLY A 32 6.49 0.83 -7.97
C GLY A 32 6.69 0.22 -9.36
N GLY A 33 7.60 0.80 -10.16
CA GLY A 33 7.94 0.27 -11.49
C GLY A 33 8.67 -1.08 -11.43
N CYS A 34 9.62 -1.23 -10.49
CA CYS A 34 10.35 -2.48 -10.31
C CYS A 34 9.43 -3.61 -9.79
N ALA A 35 8.53 -3.29 -8.87
CA ALA A 35 7.58 -4.26 -8.31
C ALA A 35 6.62 -4.78 -9.39
N GLY A 36 6.13 -3.89 -10.26
CA GLY A 36 5.33 -4.28 -11.43
C GLY A 36 6.10 -5.18 -12.40
N LEU A 37 7.38 -4.88 -12.64
CA LEU A 37 8.23 -5.69 -13.52
C LEU A 37 8.49 -7.09 -12.95
N MET A 38 8.70 -7.21 -11.63
CA MET A 38 8.81 -8.50 -10.95
C MET A 38 7.52 -9.32 -11.08
N ALA A 39 6.37 -8.71 -10.84
CA ALA A 39 5.07 -9.38 -10.97
C ALA A 39 4.88 -9.93 -12.39
N LEU A 40 5.26 -9.15 -13.42
CA LEU A 40 5.23 -9.59 -14.82
C LEU A 40 6.17 -10.77 -15.09
N LEU A 41 7.40 -10.73 -14.57
CA LEU A 41 8.38 -11.81 -14.72
C LEU A 41 7.92 -13.11 -14.05
N ILE A 42 7.25 -13.02 -12.90
CA ILE A 42 6.70 -14.19 -12.21
C ILE A 42 5.53 -14.77 -13.02
N ALA A 43 4.60 -13.93 -13.48
CA ALA A 43 3.44 -14.37 -14.27
C ALA A 43 3.85 -15.03 -15.59
N CYS A 44 4.78 -14.42 -16.33
CA CYS A 44 5.24 -14.91 -17.63
C CYS A 44 6.26 -16.05 -17.52
N GLY A 45 7.22 -15.93 -16.59
CA GLY A 45 8.36 -16.83 -16.45
C GLY A 45 8.04 -18.12 -15.70
N PHE A 46 7.39 -17.99 -14.53
CA PHE A 46 7.12 -19.10 -13.61
C PHE A 46 5.72 -19.68 -13.76
N MET A 47 4.67 -18.84 -13.78
CA MET A 47 3.30 -19.32 -13.89
C MET A 47 2.92 -19.79 -15.30
N ARG A 48 3.74 -19.52 -16.32
CA ARG A 48 3.49 -19.95 -17.70
C ARG A 48 2.09 -19.51 -18.18
N MET A 49 1.61 -18.32 -17.77
CA MET A 49 0.27 -17.84 -18.11
C MET A 49 -0.03 -17.87 -19.62
N MET A 50 0.98 -17.73 -20.49
CA MET A 50 0.82 -17.87 -21.96
C MET A 50 0.44 -19.29 -22.44
N ARG A 51 0.48 -20.31 -21.58
CA ARG A 51 0.02 -21.68 -21.85
C ARG A 51 -1.34 -22.00 -21.22
N ALA A 52 -1.88 -21.09 -20.41
CA ALA A 52 -3.17 -21.24 -19.76
C ALA A 52 -4.30 -20.78 -20.71
N PRO A 53 -5.52 -21.33 -20.57
CA PRO A 53 -6.68 -20.89 -21.35
C PRO A 53 -6.93 -19.39 -21.16
N THR A 54 -7.30 -18.69 -22.23
CA THR A 54 -7.54 -17.24 -22.29
C THR A 54 -8.52 -16.74 -21.21
N LEU A 55 -9.44 -17.59 -20.78
CA LEU A 55 -10.35 -17.36 -19.65
C LEU A 55 -9.61 -17.03 -18.33
N ALA A 56 -8.51 -17.73 -18.02
CA ALA A 56 -7.76 -17.50 -16.80
C ALA A 56 -7.06 -16.12 -16.80
N ALA A 57 -6.61 -15.67 -17.96
CA ALA A 57 -6.02 -14.33 -18.11
C ALA A 57 -7.06 -13.23 -17.89
N ILE A 58 -8.27 -13.39 -18.44
CA ILE A 58 -9.36 -12.42 -18.28
C ILE A 58 -9.77 -12.33 -16.79
N PHE A 59 -9.85 -13.45 -16.08
CA PHE A 59 -10.18 -13.46 -14.65
C PHE A 59 -9.08 -12.81 -13.80
N ALA A 60 -7.81 -13.05 -14.13
CA ALA A 60 -6.69 -12.41 -13.46
C ALA A 60 -6.69 -10.88 -13.67
N ILE A 61 -6.96 -10.42 -14.89
CA ILE A 61 -7.10 -8.99 -15.22
C ILE A 61 -8.30 -8.38 -14.50
N GLY A 62 -9.45 -9.08 -14.50
CA GLY A 62 -10.64 -8.64 -13.78
C GLY A 62 -10.40 -8.53 -12.27
N GLY A 63 -9.69 -9.49 -11.68
CA GLY A 63 -9.27 -9.45 -10.28
C GLY A 63 -8.31 -8.30 -9.97
N LEU A 64 -7.30 -8.07 -10.81
CA LEU A 64 -6.37 -6.93 -10.70
C LEU A 64 -7.10 -5.58 -10.80
N PHE A 65 -8.06 -5.48 -11.73
CA PHE A 65 -8.91 -4.31 -11.86
C PHE A 65 -9.71 -4.07 -10.58
N TRP A 66 -10.38 -5.09 -10.06
CA TRP A 66 -11.18 -4.95 -8.85
C TRP A 66 -10.34 -4.63 -7.61
N LEU A 67 -9.17 -5.26 -7.48
CA LEU A 67 -8.21 -4.97 -6.42
C LEU A 67 -7.76 -3.50 -6.47
N SER A 68 -7.45 -3.00 -7.67
CA SER A 68 -7.05 -1.59 -7.85
C SER A 68 -8.17 -0.63 -7.45
N VAL A 69 -9.42 -0.94 -7.80
CA VAL A 69 -10.59 -0.13 -7.43
C VAL A 69 -10.77 -0.11 -5.91
N LEU A 70 -10.75 -1.28 -5.26
CA LEU A 70 -10.88 -1.39 -3.81
C LEU A 70 -9.74 -0.70 -3.07
N LEU A 71 -8.52 -0.82 -3.57
CA LEU A 71 -7.35 -0.16 -3.00
C LEU A 71 -7.45 1.36 -3.13
N ALA A 72 -7.86 1.87 -4.30
CA ALA A 72 -8.06 3.30 -4.52
C ALA A 72 -9.17 3.84 -3.59
N LEU A 73 -10.33 3.19 -3.55
CA LEU A 73 -11.44 3.57 -2.68
C LEU A 73 -11.04 3.53 -1.20
N GLY A 74 -10.37 2.47 -0.75
CA GLY A 74 -9.90 2.35 0.63
C GLY A 74 -8.81 3.38 0.99
N SER A 75 -7.92 3.72 0.06
CA SER A 75 -6.91 4.76 0.30
C SER A 75 -7.51 6.17 0.39
N LEU A 76 -8.59 6.41 -0.35
CA LEU A 76 -9.32 7.68 -0.32
C LEU A 76 -10.29 7.78 0.88
N ASP A 77 -10.69 6.65 1.47
CA ASP A 77 -11.55 6.62 2.68
C ASP A 77 -10.97 7.49 3.82
N SER A 78 -9.64 7.42 4.03
CA SER A 78 -8.95 8.22 5.04
C SER A 78 -9.04 9.73 4.79
N PHE A 79 -9.14 10.18 3.53
CA PHE A 79 -9.32 11.59 3.20
C PHE A 79 -10.77 12.07 3.38
N THR A 80 -11.72 11.15 3.41
CA THR A 80 -13.14 11.47 3.62
C THR A 80 -13.56 11.44 5.10
N ARG A 81 -12.72 10.89 6.00
CA ARG A 81 -12.91 11.04 7.45
C ARG A 81 -12.52 12.45 7.90
N THR A 82 -13.51 13.30 8.10
CA THR A 82 -13.36 14.52 8.90
C THR A 82 -13.18 14.12 10.37
N ASN A 83 -11.92 14.07 10.84
CA ASN A 83 -11.65 14.03 12.27
C ASN A 83 -12.05 15.40 12.83
N PHE A 84 -13.24 15.49 13.43
CA PHE A 84 -13.57 16.64 14.26
C PHE A 84 -12.61 16.62 15.45
N PRO A 85 -11.78 17.65 15.66
CA PRO A 85 -11.05 17.75 16.90
C PRO A 85 -12.10 17.88 18.00
N VAL A 86 -12.28 16.82 18.80
CA VAL A 86 -12.92 16.96 20.10
C VAL A 86 -11.92 17.76 20.92
N GLY A 87 -12.06 19.08 20.87
CA GLY A 87 -11.26 19.99 21.69
C GLY A 87 -11.40 19.58 23.15
N ASP A 88 -10.35 19.81 23.93
CA ASP A 88 -10.24 19.52 25.36
C ASP A 88 -11.34 20.19 26.22
N THR A 89 -12.33 20.85 25.62
CA THR A 89 -13.52 21.42 26.26
C THR A 89 -14.45 20.37 26.88
N LEU A 90 -14.43 19.11 26.43
CA LEU A 90 -15.13 18.01 27.14
C LEU A 90 -14.28 17.37 28.25
N SER A 91 -12.98 17.66 28.28
CA SER A 91 -12.04 17.22 29.32
C SER A 91 -11.90 18.25 30.44
N SER A 92 -12.50 19.43 30.31
CA SER A 92 -12.54 20.43 31.38
C SER A 92 -13.36 19.87 32.54
N PRO A 93 -12.76 19.68 33.74
CA PRO A 93 -13.50 19.24 34.91
C PRO A 93 -14.67 20.20 35.13
N ALA A 94 -15.89 19.66 35.24
CA ALA A 94 -17.07 20.46 35.51
C ALA A 94 -16.81 21.41 36.71
N PRO A 95 -17.16 22.71 36.61
CA PRO A 95 -16.94 23.66 37.69
C PRO A 95 -17.55 23.10 38.99
N ASN A 96 -16.69 22.86 39.98
CA ASN A 96 -17.10 22.29 41.26
C ASN A 96 -17.94 23.34 42.02
N PRO A 97 -19.25 23.14 42.25
CA PRO A 97 -20.13 24.14 42.86
C PRO A 97 -19.78 24.48 44.31
N ARG A 98 -18.79 23.80 44.91
CA ARG A 98 -18.40 23.95 46.32
C ARG A 98 -17.25 24.92 46.55
N ILE A 99 -16.70 25.56 45.52
CA ILE A 99 -15.62 26.54 45.68
C ILE A 99 -16.24 27.94 45.70
N PRO A 100 -16.27 28.64 46.86
CA PRO A 100 -16.76 30.00 46.93
C PRO A 100 -15.85 30.93 46.09
N PRO A 101 -16.38 31.99 45.48
CA PRO A 101 -15.53 32.98 44.82
C PRO A 101 -14.70 33.68 45.89
N ASP A 102 -13.38 33.42 45.87
CA ASP A 102 -12.42 34.16 46.68
C ASP A 102 -12.53 35.64 46.33
N THR A 103 -13.11 36.40 47.26
CA THR A 103 -13.20 37.86 47.16
C THR A 103 -11.81 38.38 47.52
N ALA A 104 -10.97 38.59 46.51
CA ALA A 104 -9.70 39.27 46.67
C ALA A 104 -9.95 40.76 46.99
N PRO A 105 -9.09 41.40 47.82
CA PRO A 105 -9.29 42.76 48.32
C PRO A 105 -9.14 43.86 47.26
#